data_AF-A0A947N477-F1
#
_entry.id   AF-A0A947N477-F1
#
_cell.length_a   1.000
_cell.length_b   1.000
_cell.length_c   1.000
_cell.angle_alpha   90.00
_cell.angle_beta   90.00
_cell.angle_gamma   90.00
#
_symmetry.space_group_name_H-M   'P 1'
#
loop_
_entity.id
_entity.type
_entity.pdbx_description
1 polymer ?
#
loop_
_entity_poly.entity_id
_entity_poly.type
_entity_poly.pdbx_seq_one_letter_code
_entity_poly.pdbx_strand_id
1 'polypeptide(L)' 'MAFAATRAVGNAPQRHRHIRKLREYYRLNKEFFPAQSHIFILVRRPVADWKDLEARLAKLLQTLAKSSHLDSEAAD' A
#
# COMPACT_ATOMS: atom_id res chain seq x y z
N MET A 1 6.08 -8.06 -1.55
CA MET A 1 5.05 -7.04 -1.85
C MET A 1 4.54 -7.25 -3.27
N ALA A 2 3.22 -7.24 -3.48
CA ALA A 2 2.62 -7.35 -4.81
C ALA A 2 1.58 -6.24 -5.02
N PHE A 3 1.49 -5.77 -6.28
CA PHE A 3 0.60 -4.68 -6.68
C PHE A 3 -0.25 -5.13 -7.86
N ALA A 4 -1.54 -4.85 -7.81
CA ALA A 4 -2.45 -5.11 -8.92
C ALA A 4 -3.42 -3.94 -9.10
N ALA A 5 -3.98 -3.84 -10.30
CA ALA A 5 -5.04 -2.91 -10.61
C ALA A 5 -6.13 -3.64 -11.41
N THR A 6 -7.38 -3.43 -11.02
CA THR A 6 -8.53 -4.05 -11.71
C THR A 6 -8.80 -3.37 -13.06
N ARG A 7 -9.61 -4.01 -13.92
CA ARG A 7 -10.04 -3.43 -15.21
C ARG A 7 -10.83 -2.12 -15.03
N ALA A 8 -11.49 -1.92 -13.89
CA ALA A 8 -12.25 -0.70 -13.58
C ALA A 8 -11.36 0.56 -13.43
N VAL A 9 -10.05 0.39 -13.25
CA VAL A 9 -9.08 1.50 -13.24
C VAL A 9 -8.87 2.09 -14.63
N GLY A 10 -9.11 1.29 -15.67
CA GLY A 10 -8.95 1.68 -17.07
C GLY A 10 -8.12 0.69 -17.89
N ASN A 11 -7.56 1.19 -18.99
CA ASN A 11 -6.76 0.41 -19.94
C ASN A 11 -5.40 -0.03 -19.37
N ALA A 12 -4.67 -0.88 -20.09
CA ALA A 12 -3.41 -1.45 -19.58
C ALA A 12 -2.36 -0.37 -19.22
N PRO A 13 -2.12 0.66 -20.05
CA PRO A 13 -1.25 1.77 -19.68
C PRO A 13 -1.67 2.51 -18.40
N GLN A 14 -2.97 2.79 -18.24
CA GLN A 14 -3.50 3.45 -17.04
C GLN A 14 -3.26 2.60 -15.79
N ARG A 15 -3.53 1.29 -15.86
CA ARG A 15 -3.28 0.34 -14.76
C ARG A 15 -1.80 0.27 -14.39
N HIS A 16 -0.91 0.16 -15.38
CA HIS A 16 0.53 0.16 -15.14
C HIS A 16 1.03 1.47 -14.55
N ARG A 17 0.46 2.63 -14.94
CA ARG A 17 0.79 3.92 -14.30
C ARG A 17 0.47 3.91 -12.81
N HIS A 18 -0.69 3.39 -12.41
CA HIS A 18 -1.07 3.29 -10.99
C HIS A 18 -0.14 2.34 -10.23
N ILE A 19 0.17 1.17 -10.80
CA ILE A 19 1.10 0.21 -10.19
C ILE A 19 2.51 0.79 -10.03
N ARG A 20 3.01 1.55 -11.03
CA ARG A 20 4.33 2.20 -10.95
C ARG A 20 4.38 3.21 -9.80
N LYS A 21 3.35 4.05 -9.66
CA LYS A 21 3.27 5.01 -8.55
C LYS A 21 3.25 4.33 -7.18
N LEU A 22 2.46 3.26 -7.02
CA LEU A 22 2.47 2.49 -5.77
C LEU A 22 3.82 1.84 -5.48
N ARG A 23 4.51 1.32 -6.51
CA ARG A 23 5.84 0.74 -6.36
C ARG A 23 6.87 1.80 -5.97
N GLU A 24 6.79 2.99 -6.56
CA GLU A 24 7.63 4.13 -6.21
C GLU A 24 7.38 4.58 -4.77
N TYR A 25 6.12 4.72 -4.37
CA TYR A 25 5.75 5.02 -2.98
C TYR A 25 6.33 3.99 -2.01
N TYR A 26 6.18 2.69 -2.28
CA TYR A 26 6.79 1.64 -1.46
C TYR A 26 8.32 1.75 -1.40
N ARG A 27 8.99 2.04 -2.53
CA ARG A 27 10.44 2.18 -2.58
C ARG A 27 10.92 3.35 -1.71
N LEU A 28 10.22 4.48 -1.76
CA LEU A 28 10.57 5.69 -1.02
C LEU A 28 10.23 5.62 0.48
N ASN A 29 9.21 4.83 0.84
CA ASN A 29 8.66 4.79 2.20
C ASN A 29 8.74 3.40 2.83
N LYS A 30 9.73 2.59 2.42
CA LYS A 30 9.84 1.16 2.79
C LYS A 30 9.81 0.95 4.31
N GLU A 31 10.33 1.89 5.07
CA GLU A 31 10.38 1.89 6.54
C GLU A 31 9.00 1.94 7.20
N PHE A 32 7.96 2.45 6.53
CA PHE A 32 6.60 2.47 7.08
C PHE A 32 5.86 1.15 6.90
N PHE A 33 6.38 0.24 6.07
CA PHE A 33 5.74 -1.04 5.84
C PHE A 33 6.23 -2.05 6.89
N PRO A 34 5.32 -2.87 7.46
CA PRO A 34 5.71 -3.86 8.45
C PRO A 34 6.72 -4.85 7.87
N ALA A 35 7.82 -5.07 8.61
CA ALA A 35 8.84 -6.01 8.24
C ALA A 35 8.25 -7.43 8.16
N GLN A 36 8.87 -8.28 7.33
CA GLN A 36 8.55 -9.70 7.21
C GLN A 36 7.07 -10.02 6.82
N SER A 37 6.33 -9.02 6.34
CA SER A 37 4.92 -9.16 5.99
C SER A 37 4.70 -9.30 4.48
N HIS A 38 3.80 -10.19 4.09
CA HIS A 38 3.32 -10.30 2.71
C HIS A 38 2.15 -9.34 2.47
N ILE A 39 2.45 -8.17 1.90
CA ILE A 39 1.43 -7.16 1.62
C ILE A 39 1.05 -7.18 0.13
N PHE A 40 -0.26 -7.26 -0.11
CA PHE A 40 -0.89 -7.15 -1.43
C PHE A 40 -1.76 -5.89 -1.50
N ILE A 41 -1.47 -5.00 -2.45
CA ILE A 41 -2.25 -3.78 -2.67
C ILE A 41 -2.98 -3.88 -4.01
N LEU A 42 -4.32 -3.78 -3.96
CA LEU A 42 -5.20 -3.84 -5.12
C LEU A 42 -5.87 -2.47 -5.37
N VAL A 43 -5.59 -1.88 -6.53
CA VAL A 43 -6.29 -0.66 -6.99
C VAL A 43 -7.60 -1.06 -7.66
N ARG A 44 -8.72 -0.76 -7.01
CA ARG A 44 -10.07 -1.13 -7.50
C ARG A 44 -10.71 -0.06 -8.38
N ARG A 45 -10.28 1.20 -8.30
CA ARG A 45 -10.85 2.34 -9.04
C ARG A 45 -9.74 3.33 -9.42
N PRO A 46 -9.96 4.18 -10.44
CA PRO A 46 -9.00 5.23 -10.79
C PRO A 46 -8.74 6.13 -9.57
N VAL A 47 -7.48 6.51 -9.39
CA VAL A 47 -7.06 7.41 -8.31
C VAL A 47 -7.04 8.82 -8.86
N ALA A 48 -7.95 9.67 -8.38
CA ALA A 48 -8.05 11.07 -8.79
C ALA A 48 -6.92 11.91 -8.19
N ASP A 49 -6.68 11.79 -6.88
CA ASP A 49 -5.61 12.47 -6.16
C ASP A 49 -4.68 11.45 -5.50
N TRP A 50 -3.41 11.49 -5.93
CA TRP A 50 -2.38 10.61 -5.39
C TRP A 50 -1.83 11.09 -4.06
N LYS A 51 -1.80 12.39 -3.80
CA LYS A 51 -1.29 12.92 -2.53
C LYS A 51 -2.22 12.55 -1.38
N ASP A 52 -3.53 12.68 -1.58
CA ASP A 52 -4.52 12.23 -0.59
C ASP A 52 -4.43 10.71 -0.35
N LEU A 53 -4.28 9.91 -1.41
CA LEU A 53 -4.11 8.47 -1.27
C LEU A 53 -2.85 8.10 -0.47
N GLU A 54 -1.72 8.76 -0.75
CA GLU A 54 -0.45 8.53 -0.05
C GLU A 54 -0.54 8.90 1.43
N ALA A 55 -1.20 10.01 1.77
CA ALA A 55 -1.44 10.41 3.16
C ALA A 55 -2.32 9.39 3.90
N ARG A 56 -3.40 8.91 3.27
CA ARG A 56 -4.27 7.87 3.84
C ARG A 56 -3.53 6.54 4.01
N LEU A 57 -2.72 6.16 3.04
CA LEU A 57 -1.93 4.93 3.08
C LEU A 57 -0.89 4.98 4.19
N ALA A 58 -0.18 6.11 4.36
CA ALA A 58 0.77 6.31 5.46
C ALA A 58 0.10 6.14 6.82
N LYS A 59 -1.06 6.78 7.02
CA LYS A 59 -1.83 6.65 8.26
C LYS A 59 -2.24 5.20 8.54
N LEU A 60 -2.71 4.48 7.53
CA LEU A 60 -3.10 3.08 7.65
C LEU A 60 -1.91 2.18 8.02
N LEU A 61 -0.77 2.36 7.36
CA LEU A 61 0.44 1.58 7.63
C LEU A 61 0.96 1.82 9.06
N GLN A 62 0.93 3.06 9.54
CA GLN A 62 1.28 3.37 10.93
C GLN A 62 0.36 2.69 11.94
N THR A 63 -0.95 2.59 11.64
CA THR A 63 -1.88 1.85 12.51
C THR A 63 -1.56 0.36 12.51
N LEU A 64 -1.29 -0.25 11.36
CA LEU A 64 -0.95 -1.66 11.25
C LEU A 64 0.34 -2.00 12.00
N ALA A 65 1.35 -1.16 11.91
CA ALA A 65 2.62 -1.34 12.63
C ALA A 65 2.45 -1.32 14.16
N LYS A 66 1.52 -0.51 14.68
CA LYS A 66 1.19 -0.48 16.12
C LYS A 66 0.45 -1.74 16.56
N SER A 67 -0.48 -2.23 15.75
CA SER A 67 -1.23 -3.45 16.05
C SER A 67 -0.34 -4.69 16.10
N SER A 68 0.63 -4.80 15.18
CA SER A 68 1.56 -5.95 15.15
C SER A 68 2.49 -6.04 16.37
N HIS A 69 2.68 -4.94 17.11
CA HIS A 69 3.50 -4.96 18.34
C HIS A 69 2.74 -5.52 19.55
N LEU A 70 1.41 -5.41 19.56
CA LEU A 70 0.56 -5.91 20.66
C LEU A 70 0.40 -7.43 20.61
N ASP A 71 0.37 -8.01 19.40
CA ASP A 71 0.25 -9.46 19.22
C ASP A 71 1.55 -10.21 19.60
N SER A 72 2.72 -9.54 19.59
CA SER A 72 3.98 -10.17 20.00
C SER A 72 4.20 -10.19 21.52
N GLU A 73 3.68 -9.20 22.25
CA GLU A 73 3.77 -9.16 23.72
C GLU A 73 2.76 -10.08 24.41
N ALA A 74 1.67 -10.44 23.75
CA ALA A 74 0.65 -11.35 24.30
C ALA A 74 1.01 -12.85 24.16
N ALA A 75 2.13 -13.17 23.51
CA ALA A 75 2.58 -14.53 23.20
C ALA A 75 3.80 -14.99 24.03
N ASP A 76 4.29 -14.17 24.96
CA ASP A 76 5.34 -14.50 25.95
C ASP A 76 4.76 -14.72 27.37
#